data_AF-A0A8X7P3S2-F1
#
_entry.id   AF-A0A8X7P3S2-F1
#
_cell.length_a   1.000
_cell.length_b   1.000
_cell.length_c   1.000
_cell.angle_alpha   90.00
_cell.angle_beta   90.00
_cell.angle_gamma   90.00
#
_symmetry.space_group_name_H-M   'P 1'
#
loop_
_entity.id
_entity.type
_entity.pdbx_description
1 polymer ?
#
loop_
_entity_poly.entity_id
_entity_poly.type
_entity_poly.pdbx_seq_one_letter_code
_entity_poly.pdbx_strand_id
1 'polypeptide(L)'
;MATLDGVHRVLKPDGIFISITFGQPHFRRPLFMDPKFNWSMEYNTFGDGFHYFFYILRKGKRRIEEKEEDEKHKDPPMNMYQDELEGEDYLFRTSIDAEED
;
A
#
# COMPACT_ATOMS: atom_id res chain seq x y z
N MET A 1 5.80 5.03 15.91
CA MET A 1 4.48 4.38 15.70
C MET A 1 4.55 3.00 16.33
N ALA A 2 3.83 2.78 17.43
CA ALA A 2 3.93 1.55 18.22
C ALA A 2 3.77 0.25 17.40
N THR A 3 2.94 0.27 16.36
CA THR A 3 2.66 -0.91 15.52
C THR A 3 3.88 -1.35 14.70
N LEU A 4 4.51 -0.45 13.94
CA LEU A 4 5.66 -0.80 13.10
C LEU A 4 6.88 -1.22 13.93
N ASP A 5 7.04 -0.59 15.10
CA ASP A 5 8.08 -0.96 16.06
C ASP A 5 7.85 -2.40 16.59
N GLY A 6 6.59 -2.75 16.89
CA GLY A 6 6.20 -4.10 17.29
C GLY A 6 6.43 -5.14 16.18
N VAL A 7 6.01 -4.83 14.95
CA VAL A 7 6.20 -5.70 13.77
C VAL A 7 7.69 -5.94 13.52
N HIS A 8 8.48 -4.88 13.45
CA HIS A 8 9.92 -5.00 13.22
C HIS A 8 10.58 -5.86 14.30
N ARG A 9 10.22 -5.71 15.57
CA ARG A 9 10.74 -6.50 16.68
C ARG A 9 10.46 -8.00 16.53
N VAL A 10 9.24 -8.39 16.17
CA VAL A 10 8.83 -9.82 16.13
C VAL A 10 9.24 -10.54 14.86
N LEU A 11 9.52 -9.83 13.77
CA LEU A 11 10.04 -10.44 12.55
C LEU A 11 11.40 -11.10 12.80
N LYS A 12 11.53 -12.36 12.34
CA LYS A 12 12.82 -13.05 12.25
C LYS A 12 13.76 -12.34 11.26
N PRO A 13 15.07 -12.60 11.31
CA PRO A 13 15.98 -12.23 10.21
C PRO A 13 15.40 -12.71 8.87
N ASP A 14 15.51 -11.88 7.82
CA ASP A 14 14.91 -12.10 6.49
C ASP A 14 13.38 -12.26 6.47
N GLY A 15 12.69 -11.98 7.59
CA GLY A 15 11.23 -11.99 7.66
C GLY A 15 10.59 -10.92 6.78
N ILE A 16 9.39 -11.23 6.28
CA ILE A 16 8.63 -10.37 5.37
C ILE A 16 7.40 -9.82 6.09
N PHE A 17 7.21 -8.52 6.04
CA PHE A 17 5.97 -7.85 6.41
C PHE A 17 5.27 -7.32 5.16
N ILE A 18 3.97 -7.59 5.06
CA ILE A 18 3.13 -7.15 3.95
C ILE A 18 2.08 -6.19 4.51
N SER A 19 1.98 -5.01 3.92
CA SER A 19 0.94 -4.02 4.26
C SER A 19 0.10 -3.74 3.02
N ILE A 20 -1.21 -3.98 3.12
CA ILE A 20 -2.19 -3.71 2.05
C ILE A 20 -3.06 -2.55 2.47
N THR A 21 -3.15 -1.51 1.63
CA THR A 21 -3.88 -0.29 1.97
C THR A 21 -4.19 0.55 0.74
N PHE A 22 -5.23 1.39 0.82
CA PHE A 22 -5.46 2.50 -0.12
C PHE A 22 -4.44 3.63 0.00
N GLY A 23 -3.63 3.63 1.06
CA GLY A 23 -2.64 4.67 1.31
C GLY A 23 -1.55 4.70 0.24
N GLN A 24 -1.47 5.81 -0.48
CA GLN A 24 -0.49 6.02 -1.54
C GLN A 24 0.96 6.03 -1.04
N PRO A 25 1.94 5.69 -1.91
CA PRO A 25 3.35 5.59 -1.57
C PRO A 25 3.90 6.89 -1.00
N HIS A 26 3.44 8.04 -1.48
CA HIS A 26 3.88 9.36 -1.00
C HIS A 26 3.70 9.52 0.52
N PHE A 27 2.61 8.99 1.10
CA PHE A 27 2.36 9.05 2.54
C PHE A 27 2.93 7.86 3.31
N ARG A 28 3.02 6.69 2.67
CA ARG A 28 3.43 5.43 3.35
C ARG A 28 4.94 5.22 3.35
N ARG A 29 5.65 5.58 2.27
CA ARG A 29 7.11 5.40 2.15
C ARG A 29 7.88 6.04 3.30
N PRO A 30 7.59 7.29 3.74
CA PRO A 30 8.30 7.91 4.87
C PRO A 30 8.17 7.11 6.18
N LEU A 31 7.02 6.47 6.41
CA LEU A 31 6.79 5.66 7.62
C LEU A 31 7.60 4.35 7.60
N PHE A 32 7.72 3.74 6.42
CA PHE A 32 8.43 2.48 6.25
C PHE A 32 9.95 2.66 6.16
N MET A 33 10.41 3.76 5.58
CA MET A 33 11.83 4.06 5.38
C MET A 33 12.50 4.80 6.54
N ASP A 34 11.82 4.91 7.69
CA ASP A 34 12.40 5.48 8.91
C ASP A 34 13.77 4.84 9.23
N PRO A 35 14.84 5.63 9.46
CA PRO A 35 16.19 5.17 9.76
C PRO A 35 16.28 4.06 10.82
N LYS A 36 15.35 3.99 11.76
CA LYS A 36 15.33 2.97 12.82
C LYS A 36 15.05 1.55 12.34
N PHE A 37 14.39 1.40 11.20
CA PHE A 37 14.13 0.09 10.61
C PHE A 37 15.30 -0.34 9.72
N ASN A 38 15.44 -1.62 9.44
CA ASN A 38 16.52 -2.13 8.57
C ASN A 38 15.98 -2.99 7.42
N TRP A 39 14.68 -2.90 7.14
CA TRP A 39 14.07 -3.56 6.00
C TRP A 39 14.26 -2.75 4.70
N SER A 40 14.26 -3.44 3.56
CA SER A 40 13.95 -2.82 2.27
C SER A 40 12.44 -2.68 2.11
N MET A 41 11.98 -1.85 1.18
CA MET A 41 10.56 -1.74 0.84
C MET A 41 10.38 -1.64 -0.66
N GLU A 42 9.51 -2.50 -1.18
CA GLU A 42 8.99 -2.47 -2.54
C GLU A 42 7.46 -2.37 -2.44
N TYR A 43 6.79 -1.85 -3.46
CA TYR A 43 5.33 -1.89 -3.51
C TYR A 43 4.85 -2.15 -4.93
N ASN A 44 3.64 -2.68 -5.03
CA ASN A 44 2.91 -2.85 -6.29
C ASN A 44 1.44 -2.45 -6.07
N THR A 45 0.71 -2.28 -7.15
CA THR A 45 -0.74 -2.02 -7.12
C THR A 45 -1.51 -3.24 -7.62
N PHE A 46 -2.72 -3.44 -7.11
CA PHE A 46 -3.64 -4.45 -7.64
C PHE A 46 -5.09 -3.98 -7.50
N GLY A 47 -5.96 -4.49 -8.38
CA GLY A 47 -7.36 -4.09 -8.50
C GLY A 47 -7.64 -3.32 -9.79
N ASP A 48 -8.84 -3.53 -10.34
CA ASP A 48 -9.40 -2.77 -11.46
C ASP A 48 -10.46 -1.80 -10.89
N GLY A 49 -10.37 -0.52 -11.22
CA GLY A 49 -11.21 0.55 -10.62
C GLY A 49 -10.68 1.14 -9.31
N PHE A 50 -10.30 0.29 -8.33
CA PHE A 50 -9.70 0.72 -7.04
C PHE A 50 -8.32 0.12 -6.83
N HIS A 51 -7.25 0.92 -6.95
CA HIS A 51 -5.89 0.42 -6.79
C HIS A 51 -5.49 0.33 -5.31
N TYR A 52 -5.48 -0.89 -4.76
CA TYR A 52 -4.82 -1.15 -3.50
C TYR A 52 -3.30 -1.10 -3.69
N PHE A 53 -2.60 -0.52 -2.73
CA PHE A 53 -1.14 -0.59 -2.64
C PHE A 53 -0.74 -1.76 -1.75
N PHE A 54 0.11 -2.62 -2.28
CA PHE A 54 0.70 -3.77 -1.62
C PHE A 54 2.18 -3.50 -1.36
N TYR A 55 2.53 -3.19 -0.10
CA TYR A 55 3.90 -2.94 0.32
C TYR A 55 4.54 -4.21 0.87
N ILE A 56 5.74 -4.53 0.42
CA ILE A 56 6.54 -5.69 0.85
C ILE A 56 7.79 -5.16 1.53
N LEU A 57 7.92 -5.45 2.82
CA LEU A 57 9.05 -5.02 3.64
C LEU A 57 9.87 -6.24 4.07
N ARG A 58 11.15 -6.30 3.68
CA ARG A 58 12.05 -7.44 3.96
C ARG A 58 13.10 -7.07 5.00
N LYS A 59 13.01 -7.63 6.21
CA LYS A 59 13.91 -7.31 7.33
C LYS A 59 15.37 -7.67 7.03
N GLY A 60 16.29 -6.74 7.32
CA GLY A 60 17.73 -6.92 7.11
C GLY A 60 18.21 -6.73 5.67
N LYS A 61 17.34 -6.29 4.75
CA LYS A 61 17.68 -6.08 3.33
C LYS A 61 17.78 -4.61 2.91
N ARG A 62 17.77 -3.66 3.85
CA ARG A 62 17.87 -2.23 3.52
C ARG A 62 19.11 -1.96 2.66
N ARG A 63 18.90 -1.33 1.50
CA ARG A 63 19.97 -0.78 0.67
C ARG A 63 20.18 0.68 1.05
N ILE A 64 21.43 1.08 1.27
CA ILE A 64 21.82 2.45 1.67
C ILE A 64 21.74 3.41 0.48
N GLU A 65 21.69 2.87 -0.74
CA GLU A 65 21.66 3.61 -2.00
C GLU A 65 20.42 3.24 -2.82
N GLU A 66 19.23 3.45 -2.26
CA GLU A 66 18.08 3.71 -3.13
C GLU A 66 18.21 5.18 -3.52
N LYS A 67 19.02 5.45 -4.55
CA LYS A 67 18.87 6.69 -5.31
C LYS A 67 17.38 6.83 -5.62
N GLU A 68 16.88 8.05 -5.50
CA GLU A 68 15.58 8.50 -5.99
C GLU A 68 15.48 8.25 -7.51
N GLU A 69 15.56 7.01 -7.94
CA GLU A 69 14.85 6.62 -9.13
C GLU A 69 13.39 6.70 -8.68
N ASP A 70 12.79 7.86 -8.97
CA ASP A 70 11.43 7.90 -9.49
C ASP A 70 11.32 6.72 -10.45
N GLU A 71 11.02 5.55 -9.91
CA GLU A 71 10.40 4.52 -10.69
C GLU A 71 9.12 5.19 -11.17
N LYS A 72 9.20 5.74 -12.38
CA LYS A 72 8.13 5.80 -13.35
C LYS A 72 7.69 4.36 -13.64
N HIS A 73 7.38 3.57 -12.59
CA HIS A 73 6.28 2.65 -12.68
C HIS A 73 5.14 3.52 -13.17
N LYS A 74 4.66 3.18 -14.36
CA LYS A 74 3.53 3.84 -14.99
C LYS A 74 2.39 3.70 -13.98
N ASP A 75 2.26 4.65 -13.07
CA ASP A 75 1.05 4.77 -12.28
C ASP A 75 -0.03 4.76 -13.36
N PRO A 76 -0.91 3.73 -13.39
CA PRO A 76 -2.00 3.73 -14.35
C PRO A 76 -2.68 5.10 -14.20
N PRO A 77 -2.98 5.78 -15.32
CA PRO A 77 -3.55 7.12 -15.27
C PRO A 77 -4.70 7.09 -14.27
N MET A 78 -4.66 8.01 -13.30
CA MET A 78 -5.61 8.10 -12.20
C MET A 78 -7.02 7.93 -12.78
N ASN A 79 -7.62 6.77 -12.47
CA ASN A 79 -8.81 6.33 -13.18
C ASN A 79 -9.98 7.11 -12.58
N MET A 80 -10.55 8.06 -13.35
CA MET A 80 -11.64 8.94 -12.91
C MET A 80 -12.92 8.16 -12.51
N TYR A 81 -13.00 6.86 -12.85
CA TYR A 81 -14.04 5.97 -12.32
C TYR A 81 -14.02 5.87 -10.78
N GLN A 82 -12.92 6.23 -10.12
CA GLN A 82 -12.85 6.19 -8.67
C GLN A 82 -13.76 7.23 -8.01
N ASP A 83 -13.83 8.45 -8.54
CA ASP A 83 -14.76 9.48 -8.05
C ASP A 83 -16.23 9.05 -8.28
N GLU A 84 -16.51 8.29 -9.36
CA GLU A 84 -17.85 7.75 -9.63
C GLU A 84 -18.22 6.61 -8.67
N LEU A 85 -17.28 5.74 -8.30
CA LEU A 85 -17.53 4.61 -7.39
C LEU A 85 -17.57 5.05 -5.90
N GLU A 86 -16.89 6.14 -5.54
CA GLU A 86 -16.99 6.78 -4.21
C GLU A 86 -18.24 7.66 -4.08
N GLY A 87 -18.94 7.94 -5.19
CA GLY A 87 -20.19 8.69 -5.20
C GLY A 87 -21.35 7.92 -4.56
N GLU A 88 -22.25 8.65 -3.89
CA GLU A 88 -23.38 8.02 -3.19
C GLU A 88 -24.29 7.22 -4.14
N ASP A 89 -24.38 7.62 -5.42
CA ASP A 89 -25.15 6.92 -6.45
C ASP A 89 -24.72 5.45 -6.64
N TYR A 90 -23.44 5.12 -6.44
CA TYR A 90 -22.94 3.74 -6.54
C TYR A 90 -23.22 2.92 -5.27
N LEU A 91 -23.12 3.56 -4.10
CA LEU A 91 -23.50 2.98 -2.82
C LEU A 91 -24.99 2.61 -2.78
N PHE A 92 -25.87 3.47 -3.28
CA PHE A 92 -27.30 3.18 -3.35
C PHE A 92 -27.63 2.01 -4.29
N ARG A 93 -26.87 1.83 -5.38
CA ARG A 93 -27.06 0.70 -6.31
C ARG A 93 -26.67 -0.65 -5.69
N THR A 94 -25.59 -0.68 -4.92
CA THR A 94 -25.14 -1.92 -4.25
C THR A 94 -26.03 -2.34 -3.09
N SER A 95 -26.79 -1.40 -2.50
CA SER A 95 -27.80 -1.73 -1.48
C SER A 95 -29.13 -2.24 -2.02
N ILE A 96 -29.39 -2.14 -3.32
CA ILE A 96 -30.66 -2.59 -3.92
C ILE A 96 -30.68 -4.11 -4.14
N ASP A 97 -29.53 -4.74 -4.39
CA ASP A 97 -29.45 -6.19 -4.64
C ASP A 97 -29.24 -7.04 -3.37
N ALA A 98 -29.26 -6.41 -2.18
CA ALA A 98 -29.12 -7.11 -0.90
C ALA A 98 -30.46 -7.63 -0.33
N GLU A 99 -31.58 -7.33 -1.00
CA GLU A 99 -32.91 -7.83 -0.65
C GLU A 99 -33.59 -8.48 -1.86
N GLU A 100 -33.06 -9.63 -2.30
CA GLU A 100 -33.89 -10.67 -2.94
C GLU A 100 -33.51 -12.03 -2.34
N ASP A 101 -34.55 -12.79 -2.00
CA ASP A 101 -34.61 -14.00 -1.15
C ASP A 101 -33.70 -15.19 -1.53
#